data_AF-A0A533Z0G2-F1
#
_entry.id   AF-A0A533Z0G2-F1
#
_cell.length_a   1.000
_cell.length_b   1.000
_cell.length_c   1.000
_cell.angle_alpha   90.00
_cell.angle_beta   90.00
_cell.angle_gamma   90.00
#
_symmetry.space_group_name_H-M   'P 1'
#
loop_
_entity.id
_entity.type
_entity.pdbx_description
1 polymer ?
#
loop_
_entity_poly.entity_id
_entity_poly.type
_entity_poly.pdbx_seq_one_letter_code
_entity_poly.pdbx_strand_id
1 'polypeptide(L)' 'MNDSLAKALALFELTEHFTREDLDKKNRELLLTWHPHRYAMVTNNPRKYMQMYKQGEAMTKEINAAYELLLAQLEKKEGR' A
#
# COMPACT_ATOMS: atom_id res chain seq x y z
N MET A 1 -12.84 -14.89 8.79
CA MET A 1 -12.91 -13.43 8.96
C MET A 1 -11.53 -12.74 9.03
N ASN A 2 -10.40 -13.43 8.77
CA ASN A 2 -9.06 -12.81 8.82
C ASN A 2 -8.35 -12.68 7.46
N ASP A 3 -8.98 -13.10 6.36
CA ASP A 3 -8.34 -13.14 5.04
C ASP A 3 -7.92 -11.75 4.55
N SER A 4 -8.69 -10.71 4.88
CA SER A 4 -8.36 -9.33 4.54
C SER A 4 -7.13 -8.82 5.30
N LEU A 5 -6.95 -9.23 6.56
CA LEU A 5 -5.81 -8.84 7.38
C LEU A 5 -4.53 -9.57 6.92
N ALA A 6 -4.63 -10.87 6.66
CA ALA A 6 -3.52 -11.67 6.14
C ALA A 6 -3.06 -11.15 4.76
N LYS A 7 -4.00 -10.74 3.90
CA LYS A 7 -3.69 -10.08 2.62
C LYS A 7 -3.02 -8.73 2.80
N ALA A 8 -3.49 -7.91 3.75
CA ALA A 8 -2.87 -6.61 4.04
C ALA A 8 -1.43 -6.80 4.57
N LEU A 9 -1.21 -7.74 5.49
CA LEU A 9 0.13 -8.09 5.98
C LEU A 9 1.06 -8.55 4.85
N ALA A 10 0.57 -9.43 3.97
CA ALA A 10 1.33 -9.90 2.82
C ALA A 10 1.66 -8.76 1.85
N LEU A 11 0.73 -7.82 1.62
CA LEU A 11 0.91 -6.67 0.74
C LEU A 11 1.97 -5.69 1.27
N PHE A 12 2.03 -5.52 2.59
CA PHE A 12 3.03 -4.69 3.26
C PHE A 12 4.33 -5.44 3.58
N GLU A 13 4.39 -6.75 3.30
CA GLU A 13 5.47 -7.66 3.69
C GLU A 13 5.81 -7.54 5.19
N LEU A 14 4.79 -7.33 6.02
CA LEU A 14 4.91 -7.17 7.47
C LEU A 14 4.60 -8.49 8.18
N THR A 15 5.30 -8.72 9.29
CA THR A 15 5.03 -9.85 10.20
C THR A 15 3.92 -9.48 11.19
N GLU A 16 3.43 -10.44 11.97
CA GLU A 16 2.34 -10.22 12.95
C GLU A 16 2.69 -9.23 14.09
N HIS A 17 3.98 -8.92 14.24
CA HIS A 17 4.53 -7.97 15.20
C HIS A 17 5.16 -6.78 14.46
N PHE A 18 4.31 -5.92 13.92
CA PHE A 18 4.73 -4.66 13.30
C PHE A 18 4.40 -3.48 14.22
N THR A 19 5.22 -2.42 14.15
CA THR A 19 4.93 -1.15 14.81
C THR A 19 4.23 -0.18 13.86
N ARG A 20 3.64 0.89 14.41
CA ARG A 20 3.08 1.98 13.59
C ARG A 20 4.13 2.61 12.67
N GLU A 21 5.36 2.75 13.17
CA GLU A 21 6.48 3.28 12.37
C GLU A 21 6.84 2.36 11.20
N ASP A 22 6.86 1.04 11.40
CA ASP A 22 7.10 0.07 10.33
C ASP A 22 6.01 0.14 9.26
N LEU A 23 4.75 0.24 9.69
CA LEU A 23 3.60 0.39 8.80
C LEU A 23 3.69 1.68 7.99
N ASP A 24 3.99 2.82 8.63
CA ASP A 24 4.15 4.12 7.97
C ASP A 24 5.31 4.12 6.98
N LYS A 25 6.44 3.51 7.35
CA LYS A 25 7.61 3.38 6.48
C LYS A 25 7.29 2.56 5.24
N LYS A 26 6.68 1.38 5.42
CA LYS A 26 6.27 0.51 4.31
C LYS A 26 5.21 1.16 3.43
N ASN A 27 4.25 1.89 4.02
CA ASN A 27 3.26 2.65 3.27
C ASN A 27 3.94 3.66 2.32
N ARG A 28 4.88 4.45 2.86
CA ARG A 28 5.64 5.43 2.05
C ARG A 28 6.45 4.75 0.94
N GLU A 29 7.12 3.63 1.23
CA GLU A 29 7.88 2.87 0.23
C GLU A 29 6.99 2.34 -0.91
N LEU A 30 5.81 1.81 -0.57
CA LEU A 30 4.83 1.33 -1.54
C LEU A 30 4.27 2.48 -2.38
N LEU A 31 3.85 3.59 -1.76
CA LEU A 31 3.35 4.77 -2.47
C LEU A 31 4.40 5.40 -3.40
N LEU A 32 5.67 5.42 -2.98
CA LEU A 32 6.78 5.86 -3.85
C LEU A 32 6.99 4.92 -5.04
N THR A 33 6.76 3.63 -4.85
CA THR A 33 6.88 2.62 -5.93
C THR A 33 5.80 2.81 -6.98
N TRP A 34 4.56 3.07 -6.56
CA TRP A 34 3.42 3.31 -7.44
C TRP A 34 3.29 4.78 -7.90
N HIS A 35 4.26 5.64 -7.57
CA HIS A 35 4.20 7.05 -7.90
C HIS A 35 4.23 7.29 -9.42
N PRO A 36 3.26 8.03 -10.00
CA PRO A 36 3.11 8.22 -11.44
C PRO A 36 4.35 8.72 -12.18
N HIS A 37 5.19 9.50 -11.49
CA HIS A 37 6.43 10.07 -12.04
C HIS A 37 7.46 9.00 -12.43
N ARG A 38 7.44 7.81 -11.81
CA ARG A 38 8.28 6.70 -12.27
C ARG A 38 7.85 6.19 -13.64
N TYR A 39 6.55 6.16 -13.93
CA TYR A 39 6.05 5.68 -15.22
C TYR A 39 6.27 6.68 -16.35
N ALA A 40 6.31 7.98 -16.05
CA ALA A 40 6.67 9.02 -17.01
C ALA A 40 8.10 8.83 -17.56
N MET A 41 9.03 8.31 -16.76
CA MET A 41 10.39 7.99 -17.20
C MET A 41 10.49 6.69 -18.02
N VAL A 42 9.49 5.82 -17.96
CA VAL A 42 9.52 4.48 -18.58
C VAL A 42 8.86 4.48 -19.97
N THR A 43 7.95 5.41 -20.26
CA THR A 43 7.28 5.45 -21.58
C THR A 43 6.83 6.84 -22.02
N ASN A 44 7.16 7.20 -23.27
CA ASN A 44 6.63 8.38 -23.96
C ASN A 44 5.29 8.12 -24.67
N ASN A 45 4.70 6.92 -24.54
CA ASN A 45 3.42 6.59 -25.16
C ASN A 45 2.26 6.94 -24.21
N PRO A 46 1.37 7.90 -24.58
CA PRO A 46 0.29 8.36 -23.71
C PRO A 46 -0.69 7.25 -23.29
N ARG A 47 -0.94 6.26 -24.15
CA ARG A 47 -1.86 5.14 -23.83
C ARG A 47 -1.27 4.21 -22.78
N LYS A 48 0.02 3.88 -22.90
CA LYS A 48 0.73 3.07 -21.90
C LYS A 48 0.88 3.82 -20.59
N TYR A 49 1.18 5.12 -20.65
CA TYR A 49 1.20 6.00 -19.48
C TYR A 49 -0.14 5.96 -18.74
N MET A 50 -1.26 6.16 -19.45
CA MET A 50 -2.61 6.14 -18.84
C MET A 50 -2.98 4.77 -18.25
N GLN A 51 -2.57 3.66 -18.87
CA GLN A 51 -2.79 2.33 -18.31
C GLN A 51 -2.01 2.11 -17.01
N MET A 52 -0.73 2.48 -16.99
CA MET A 52 0.11 2.40 -15.79
C MET A 52 -0.36 3.35 -14.70
N TYR A 53 -0.83 4.56 -15.06
CA TYR A 53 -1.41 5.52 -14.14
C TYR A 53 -2.64 4.95 -13.43
N LYS A 54 -3.59 4.37 -14.18
CA LYS A 54 -4.78 3.72 -13.61
C LYS A 54 -4.40 2.56 -12.69
N GLN A 55 -3.38 1.79 -13.06
CA GLN A 55 -2.87 0.72 -12.23
C GLN A 55 -2.26 1.26 -10.92
N GLY A 56 -1.45 2.32 -11.01
CA GLY A 56 -0.91 3.00 -9.83
C GLY A 56 -1.98 3.56 -8.91
N GLU A 57 -3.05 4.14 -9.46
CA GLU A 57 -4.20 4.62 -8.69
C GLU A 57 -4.93 3.46 -7.98
N ALA A 58 -5.18 2.35 -8.68
CA ALA A 58 -5.80 1.17 -8.10
C ALA A 58 -4.96 0.58 -6.96
N MET A 59 -3.66 0.41 -7.18
CA MET A 59 -2.74 -0.10 -6.17
C MET A 59 -2.63 0.84 -4.97
N THR A 60 -2.60 2.16 -5.21
CA THR A 60 -2.59 3.17 -4.14
C THR A 60 -3.84 3.09 -3.28
N LYS A 61 -5.02 2.86 -3.89
CA LYS A 61 -6.28 2.64 -3.14
C LYS A 61 -6.22 1.36 -2.31
N GLU A 62 -5.70 0.27 -2.86
CA GLU A 62 -5.54 -0.99 -2.12
C GLU A 62 -4.56 -0.84 -0.96
N ILE A 63 -3.43 -0.16 -1.15
CA ILE A 63 -2.44 0.14 -0.11
C ILE A 63 -3.08 0.95 1.02
N ASN A 64 -3.83 2.01 0.70
CA ASN A 64 -4.49 2.84 1.72
C ASN A 64 -5.55 2.05 2.50
N ALA A 65 -6.37 1.24 1.81
CA ALA A 65 -7.36 0.40 2.47
C ALA A 65 -6.72 -0.65 3.40
N ALA A 66 -5.62 -1.27 2.96
CA ALA A 66 -4.85 -2.20 3.78
C ALA A 66 -4.17 -1.50 4.97
N TYR A 67 -3.66 -0.27 4.78
CA TYR A 67 -3.10 0.55 5.84
C TYR A 67 -4.14 0.86 6.93
N GLU A 68 -5.33 1.32 6.55
CA GLU A 68 -6.42 1.60 7.51
C GLU A 68 -6.82 0.35 8.31
N LEU A 69 -6.90 -0.81 7.64
CA LEU A 69 -7.18 -2.09 8.31
C LEU A 69 -6.09 -2.49 9.31
N LEU A 70 -4.81 -2.35 8.93
CA LEU A 70 -3.68 -2.67 9.80
C LEU A 70 -3.58 -1.68 10.97
N LEU A 71 -3.87 -0.40 10.74
CA LEU A 71 -3.90 0.63 11.76
C LEU A 71 -5.00 0.35 12.79
N ALA A 72 -6.23 0.07 12.33
CA ALA A 72 -7.34 -0.27 13.22
C ALA A 72 -7.05 -1.54 14.05
N GLN A 73 -6.38 -2.52 13.47
CA GLN A 73 -5.96 -3.72 14.18
C GLN A 73 -4.85 -3.43 15.21
N LEU A 74 -3.92 -2.55 14.87
CA LEU A 74 -2.87 -2.10 15.79
C LEU A 74 -3.48 -1.37 17.00
N GLU A 75 -4.38 -0.43 16.76
CA GLU A 75 -5.10 0.30 17.82
C GLU A 75 -5.91 -0.64 18.72
N LYS A 76 -6.59 -1.63 18.13
CA LYS A 76 -7.32 -2.66 18.87
C LYS A 76 -6.40 -3.53 19.72
N LYS A 77 -5.19 -3.83 19.25
CA LYS A 77 -4.18 -4.63 19.98
C LYS A 77 -3.53 -3.82 21.10
N GLU A 78 -3.40 -2.50 20.93
CA GLU A 78 -2.87 -1.57 21.94
C GLU A 78 -3.89 -1.20 23.03
N GLY A 79 -5.15 -1.63 22.91
CA GLY A 79 -6.13 -1.57 24.00
C GLY A 79 -6.65 -0.17 24.31
N ARG A 80 -7.02 0.60 23.28
CA ARG A 80 -7.84 1.81 23.42
C ARG A 80 -9.29 1.59 23.02
#